data_AF-A0A9D1DGM2-F1
#
_entry.id   AF-A0A9D1DGM2-F1
#
_cell.length_a   1.000
_cell.length_b   1.000
_cell.length_c   1.000
_cell.angle_alpha   90.00
_cell.angle_beta   90.00
_cell.angle_gamma   90.00
#
_symmetry.space_group_name_H-M   'P 1'
#
loop_
_entity.id
_entity.type
_entity.pdbx_description
1 polymer ?
#
loop_
_entity_poly.entity_id
_entity_poly.type
_entity_poly.pdbx_seq_one_letter_code
_entity_poly.pdbx_strand_id
1 'polypeptide(L)'
;MYRYKRGIRCSYDRQGYIYFTSRQYRFLPAEKKEKIRKLCREAGGENSQALLAFVTSDKSATEVCMAHFISKATLYRAVQRYYEAFPKWL
;
A
#
# COMPACT_ATOMS: atom_id res chain seq x y z
N MET A 1 -7.64 -1.30 -11.88
CA MET A 1 -7.84 0.13 -12.26
C MET A 1 -7.67 1.00 -11.03
N TYR A 2 -6.88 2.08 -11.15
CA TYR A 2 -6.67 3.04 -10.07
C TYR A 2 -7.96 3.82 -9.78
N ARG A 3 -8.26 4.01 -8.49
CA ARG A 3 -9.41 4.80 -8.02
C ARG A 3 -8.93 5.74 -6.92
N TYR A 4 -9.24 7.01 -7.08
CA TYR A 4 -8.94 8.06 -6.11
C TYR A 4 -9.62 7.78 -4.77
N LYS A 5 -8.87 7.93 -3.68
CA LYS A 5 -9.34 7.70 -2.31
C LYS A 5 -9.49 9.06 -1.62
N ARG A 6 -10.73 9.55 -1.54
CA ARG A 6 -11.06 10.89 -0.99
C ARG A 6 -10.62 11.08 0.47
N GLY A 7 -10.57 10.01 1.27
CA GLY A 7 -10.21 10.07 2.69
C GLY A 7 -8.71 10.08 2.98
N ILE A 8 -7.85 9.99 1.97
CA ILE A 8 -6.39 9.99 2.14
C ILE A 8 -5.87 11.39 1.88
N ARG A 9 -5.04 11.92 2.78
CA ARG A 9 -4.43 13.27 2.69
C ARG A 9 -3.30 13.32 1.66
N CYS A 10 -3.66 13.08 0.40
CA CYS A 10 -2.73 12.92 -0.71
C CYS A 10 -3.44 13.29 -2.02
N SER A 11 -2.81 14.11 -2.88
CA SER A 11 -3.42 14.55 -4.15
C SER A 11 -3.70 13.37 -5.10
N TYR A 12 -4.58 13.58 -6.08
CA TYR A 12 -4.90 12.55 -7.07
C TYR A 12 -3.66 11.99 -7.77
N ASP A 13 -2.78 12.87 -8.26
CA ASP A 13 -1.56 12.50 -8.97
C ASP A 13 -0.60 11.75 -8.06
N ARG A 14 -0.49 12.19 -6.81
CA ARG A 14 0.39 11.55 -5.83
C ARG A 14 -0.12 10.16 -5.46
N GLN A 15 -1.42 10.00 -5.23
CA GLN A 15 -2.03 8.69 -5.01
C GLN A 15 -1.85 7.78 -6.24
N GLY A 16 -1.96 8.32 -7.45
CA GLY A 16 -1.68 7.61 -8.70
C GLY A 16 -0.22 7.13 -8.76
N TYR A 17 0.73 8.03 -8.54
CA TYR A 17 2.16 7.73 -8.47
C TYR A 17 2.46 6.60 -7.47
N ILE A 18 1.92 6.70 -6.25
CA ILE A 18 2.10 5.68 -5.21
C ILE A 18 1.53 4.34 -5.71
N TYR A 19 0.29 4.33 -6.19
CA TYR A 19 -0.35 3.12 -6.70
C TYR A 19 0.50 2.44 -7.78
N PHE A 20 0.84 3.15 -8.86
CA PHE A 20 1.59 2.57 -9.97
C PHE A 20 3.00 2.14 -9.55
N THR A 21 3.69 2.91 -8.71
CA THR A 21 5.02 2.54 -8.19
C THR A 21 4.95 1.25 -7.39
N SER A 22 3.99 1.13 -6.47
CA SER A 22 3.81 -0.08 -5.66
C SER A 22 3.41 -1.28 -6.51
N ARG A 23 2.63 -1.08 -7.59
CA ARG A 23 2.28 -2.17 -8.53
C ARG A 23 3.47 -2.70 -9.33
N GLN A 24 4.50 -1.88 -9.54
CA GLN A 24 5.74 -2.29 -10.20
C GLN A 24 6.76 -2.89 -9.23
N TYR A 25 6.37 -3.21 -7.99
CA TYR A 25 7.26 -3.68 -6.93
C TYR A 25 8.25 -4.77 -7.37
N ARG A 26 7.83 -5.74 -8.19
CA ARG A 26 8.71 -6.80 -8.70
C ARG A 26 9.90 -6.29 -9.51
N PHE A 27 9.74 -5.18 -10.22
CA PHE A 27 10.77 -4.56 -11.07
C PHE A 27 11.55 -3.45 -10.38
N LEU A 28 11.18 -3.07 -9.15
CA LEU A 28 11.91 -2.06 -8.42
C LEU A 28 13.31 -2.55 -8.00
N PRO A 29 14.31 -1.65 -7.94
CA PRO A 29 15.61 -1.93 -7.32
C PRO A 29 15.45 -2.39 -5.86
N ALA A 30 16.44 -3.16 -5.37
CA ALA A 30 16.42 -3.71 -4.01
C ALA A 30 16.22 -2.63 -2.93
N GLU A 31 16.88 -1.47 -3.08
CA GLU A 31 16.74 -0.34 -2.16
C GLU A 31 15.29 0.17 -2.07
N LYS A 32 14.62 0.36 -3.22
CA LYS A 32 13.22 0.81 -3.25
C LYS A 32 12.27 -0.26 -2.71
N LYS A 33 12.52 -1.55 -3.01
CA LYS A 33 11.77 -2.66 -2.42
C LYS A 33 11.85 -2.63 -0.91
N GLU A 34 13.04 -2.42 -0.35
CA GLU A 34 13.21 -2.39 1.10
C GLU A 34 12.50 -1.20 1.75
N LYS A 35 12.54 -0.02 1.11
CA LYS A 35 11.78 1.14 1.59
C LYS A 35 10.27 0.88 1.59
N ILE A 36 9.73 0.19 0.58
CA ILE A 36 8.32 -0.23 0.57
C ILE A 36 8.02 -1.26 1.67
N ARG A 37 8.90 -2.25 1.90
CA ARG A 37 8.73 -3.23 2.98
C ARG A 37 8.72 -2.54 4.34
N LYS A 38 9.68 -1.66 4.60
CA LYS A 38 9.76 -0.86 5.83
C LYS A 38 8.49 -0.03 6.04
N LEU A 39 8.04 0.67 5.00
CA LEU A 39 6.79 1.43 5.04
C LEU A 39 5.58 0.55 5.34
N CYS A 40 5.51 -0.67 4.80
CA CYS A 40 4.44 -1.61 5.11
C CYS A 40 4.52 -2.11 6.57
N ARG A 41 5.71 -2.29 7.14
CA ARG A 41 5.90 -2.63 8.56
C ARG A 41 5.40 -1.51 9.45
N GLU A 42 5.79 -0.28 9.17
CA GLU A 42 5.40 0.91 9.96
C GLU A 42 3.90 1.22 9.84
N ALA A 43 3.35 1.18 8.63
CA ALA A 43 1.94 1.49 8.38
C ALA A 43 1.00 0.32 8.71
N GLY A 44 1.46 -0.93 8.59
CA GLY A 44 0.64 -2.13 8.78
C GLY A 44 0.74 -2.74 10.17
N GLY A 45 1.87 -2.57 10.87
CA GLY A 45 2.16 -3.27 12.12
C GLY A 45 2.06 -4.79 11.95
N GLU A 46 1.27 -5.43 12.80
CA GLU A 46 0.95 -6.87 12.72
C GLU A 46 0.34 -7.27 11.35
N ASN A 47 -0.34 -6.34 10.68
CA ASN A 47 -0.99 -6.54 9.38
C ASN A 47 -0.09 -6.17 8.19
N SER A 48 1.22 -5.99 8.42
CA SER A 48 2.17 -5.53 7.40
C SER A 48 2.25 -6.44 6.17
N GLN A 49 2.11 -7.76 6.36
CA GLN A 49 2.10 -8.71 5.24
C GLN A 49 0.86 -8.55 4.36
N ALA A 50 -0.32 -8.36 4.98
CA ALA A 50 -1.57 -8.12 4.26
C ALA A 50 -1.50 -6.80 3.47
N LEU A 51 -0.97 -5.75 4.09
CA LEU A 51 -0.76 -4.47 3.43
C LEU A 51 0.19 -4.60 2.23
N LEU A 52 1.33 -5.28 2.41
CA LEU A 52 2.31 -5.49 1.34
C LEU A 52 1.68 -6.27 0.17
N ALA A 53 0.96 -7.35 0.47
CA ALA A 53 0.26 -8.13 -0.55
C ALA A 53 -0.75 -7.27 -1.32
N PHE A 54 -1.53 -6.44 -0.62
CA PHE A 54 -2.52 -5.57 -1.24
C PHE A 54 -1.91 -4.49 -2.15
N VAL A 55 -0.87 -3.79 -1.70
CA VAL A 55 -0.31 -2.65 -2.46
C VAL A 55 0.60 -3.08 -3.61
N THR A 56 1.11 -4.32 -3.59
CA THR A 56 2.06 -4.80 -4.61
C THR A 56 1.48 -5.82 -5.60
N SER A 57 0.23 -6.27 -5.43
CA SER A 57 -0.40 -7.29 -6.29
C SER A 57 -1.79 -6.88 -6.79
N ASP A 58 -2.34 -7.66 -7.73
CA ASP A 58 -3.70 -7.49 -8.28
C ASP A 58 -4.81 -8.04 -7.39
N LYS A 59 -4.48 -8.58 -6.22
CA LYS A 59 -5.47 -9.14 -5.30
C LYS A 59 -6.46 -8.05 -4.86
N SER A 60 -7.74 -8.40 -4.87
CA SER A 60 -8.78 -7.55 -4.29
C SER A 60 -8.63 -7.45 -2.78
N ALA A 61 -9.23 -6.41 -2.19
CA ALA A 61 -9.27 -6.26 -0.74
C ALA A 61 -9.95 -7.47 -0.07
N THR A 62 -10.97 -8.06 -0.71
CA THR A 62 -11.65 -9.26 -0.19
C THR A 62 -10.67 -10.45 -0.12
N GLU A 63 -9.94 -10.73 -1.20
CA GLU A 63 -8.97 -11.83 -1.24
C GLU A 63 -7.86 -11.67 -0.20
N VAL A 64 -7.30 -10.47 -0.07
CA VAL A 64 -6.26 -10.19 0.94
C VAL A 64 -6.82 -10.35 2.35
N CYS A 65 -8.00 -9.78 2.63
CA CYS A 65 -8.65 -9.89 3.93
C CYS A 65 -8.91 -11.35 4.33
N MET A 66 -9.38 -12.19 3.40
CA MET A 66 -9.60 -13.61 3.66
C MET A 66 -8.28 -14.36 3.92
N ALA A 67 -7.25 -14.11 3.10
CA ALA A 67 -5.96 -14.79 3.24
C ALA A 67 -5.20 -14.45 4.53
N HIS A 68 -5.42 -13.23 5.06
CA HIS A 68 -4.73 -12.74 6.26
C HIS A 68 -5.63 -12.63 7.49
N PHE A 69 -6.90 -13.05 7.41
CA PHE A 69 -7.88 -13.01 8.50
C PHE A 69 -8.08 -11.60 9.11
N ILE A 70 -8.16 -10.57 8.26
CA ILE A 70 -8.36 -9.17 8.68
C ILE A 70 -9.62 -8.55 8.10
N SER A 71 -10.20 -7.58 8.81
CA SER A 71 -11.30 -6.79 8.28
C SER A 71 -10.83 -5.83 7.16
N LYS A 72 -11.73 -5.47 6.24
CA LYS A 72 -11.47 -4.43 5.23
C LYS A 72 -11.17 -3.07 5.87
N ALA A 73 -11.80 -2.76 7.00
CA ALA A 73 -11.55 -1.51 7.72
C ALA A 73 -10.11 -1.45 8.24
N THR A 74 -9.61 -2.54 8.81
CA THR A 74 -8.21 -2.67 9.25
C THR A 74 -7.25 -2.48 8.08
N LEU A 75 -7.50 -3.17 6.96
CA LEU A 75 -6.69 -3.05 5.75
C LEU A 75 -6.67 -1.60 5.23
N TYR A 76 -7.83 -0.95 5.10
CA TYR A 76 -7.90 0.39 4.55
C TYR A 76 -7.29 1.46 5.46
N ARG A 77 -7.34 1.31 6.79
CA ARG A 77 -6.57 2.18 7.71
C ARG A 77 -5.06 2.03 7.51
N ALA A 78 -4.57 0.82 7.29
CA ALA A 78 -3.16 0.58 6.97
C ALA A 78 -2.78 1.18 5.60
N VAL A 79 -3.65 1.04 4.59
CA VAL A 79 -3.46 1.66 3.27
C VAL A 79 -3.43 3.19 3.38
N GLN A 80 -4.32 3.81 4.17
CA GLN A 80 -4.28 5.25 4.38
C GLN A 80 -2.92 5.70 4.94
N ARG A 81 -2.45 5.06 6.03
CA ARG A 81 -1.14 5.35 6.63
C ARG A 81 0.00 5.15 5.61
N TYR A 82 -0.05 4.09 4.82
CA TYR A 82 0.93 3.81 3.77
C TYR A 82 1.01 4.95 2.74
N TYR A 83 -0.14 5.43 2.25
CA TYR A 83 -0.18 6.50 1.27
C TYR A 83 0.26 7.85 1.84
N GLU A 84 -0.15 8.17 3.07
CA GLU A 84 0.18 9.44 3.73
C GLU A 84 1.67 9.51 4.13
N ALA A 85 2.27 8.38 4.52
CA ALA A 85 3.68 8.28 4.86
C ALA A 85 4.59 7.93 3.67
N PHE A 86 4.05 7.79 2.45
CA PHE A 86 4.84 7.37 1.30
C PHE A 86 5.92 8.42 0.96
N PRO A 87 7.21 8.04 0.92
CA PRO A 87 8.31 9.00 0.81
C PRO A 87 8.22 9.91 -0.41
N LYS A 88 8.33 11.22 -0.17
CA LYS A 88 8.34 12.28 -1.19
C LYS A 88 9.76 12.52 -1.70
N TRP A 89 10.41 11.54 -2.33
CA TRP A 89 11.72 11.77 -2.98
C TRP A 89 11.62 12.65 -4.26
N LEU A 90 10.61 13.52 -4.30
CA LEU A 90 10.35 14.60 -5.24
C LEU A 90 9.97 15.82 -4.38
#